data_AF-A0A822ABB7-F1
#
_entry.id   AF-A0A822ABB7-F1
#
_cell.length_a   1.000
_cell.length_b   1.000
_cell.length_c   1.000
_cell.angle_alpha   90.00
_cell.angle_beta   90.00
_cell.angle_gamma   90.00
#
_symmetry.space_group_name_H-M   'P 1'
#
loop_
_entity.id
_entity.type
_entity.pdbx_description
1 polymer ?
#
loop_
_entity_poly.entity_id
_entity_poly.type
_entity_poly.pdbx_seq_one_letter_code
_entity_poly.pdbx_strand_id
1 'polypeptide(L)'
;MLVDHGVLQPKDFIWLYVYVFYTLGSTDAAYMLIYELGQSTSAVASFLDLFDLIPKIDNNSTDGMEITDLKGDIEFDQVHFVYPSRPNRVIYKNFNLHIKSGQSVAIV
;
A
#
# COMPACT_ATOMS: atom_id res chain seq x y z
N MET A 1 56.33 -12.23 -16.44
CA MET A 1 54.91 -12.64 -16.31
C MET A 1 54.24 -12.57 -17.67
N LEU A 2 53.83 -13.71 -18.25
CA LEU A 2 53.12 -13.96 -19.53
C LEU A 2 53.61 -13.25 -20.83
N VAL A 3 53.78 -11.94 -20.82
CA VAL A 3 54.41 -11.16 -21.90
C VAL A 3 55.90 -11.47 -22.02
N ASP A 4 56.56 -11.67 -20.88
CA ASP A 4 58.00 -11.98 -20.77
C ASP A 4 58.38 -13.38 -21.28
N HIS A 5 57.40 -14.30 -21.36
CA HIS A 5 57.57 -15.64 -21.93
C HIS A 5 57.13 -15.74 -23.40
N GLY A 6 56.83 -14.61 -24.05
CA GLY A 6 56.46 -14.55 -25.47
C GLY A 6 55.07 -15.10 -25.81
N VAL A 7 54.26 -15.45 -24.81
CA VAL A 7 52.93 -16.06 -24.99
C VAL A 7 51.88 -15.02 -25.41
N LEU A 8 52.07 -13.75 -25.01
CA LEU A 8 51.15 -12.65 -25.31
C LEU A 8 51.92 -11.40 -25.72
N GLN A 9 51.47 -10.72 -26.78
CA GLN A 9 52.04 -9.43 -27.18
C GLN A 9 51.54 -8.32 -26.23
N PRO A 10 52.34 -7.28 -25.95
CA PRO A 10 51.94 -6.19 -25.05
C PRO A 10 50.61 -5.52 -25.42
N LYS A 11 50.31 -5.42 -26.72
CA LYS A 11 49.03 -4.89 -27.24
C LYS A 11 47.82 -5.71 -26.81
N ASP A 12 47.95 -7.04 -26.80
CA ASP A 12 46.86 -7.96 -26.48
C ASP A 12 46.57 -7.92 -24.97
N PHE A 13 47.59 -7.68 -24.15
CA PHE A 13 47.45 -7.48 -22.71
C PHE A 13 46.68 -6.18 -22.37
N ILE A 14 46.97 -5.06 -23.06
CA ILE A 14 46.27 -3.79 -22.83
C ILE A 14 44.79 -3.91 -23.22
N TRP A 15 44.48 -4.55 -24.36
CA TRP A 15 43.09 -4.75 -24.78
C TRP A 15 42.33 -5.68 -23.83
N LEU A 16 42.98 -6.75 -23.33
CA LEU A 16 42.38 -7.62 -22.33
C LEU A 16 42.06 -6.85 -21.03
N TYR A 17 43.00 -6.02 -20.57
CA TYR A 17 42.79 -5.18 -19.39
C TYR A 17 41.61 -4.22 -19.59
N VAL A 18 41.57 -3.48 -20.70
CA VAL A 18 40.48 -2.55 -21.00
C VAL A 18 39.12 -3.27 -21.05
N TYR A 19 39.07 -4.45 -21.67
CA TYR A 19 37.84 -5.24 -21.79
C TYR A 19 37.34 -5.73 -20.42
N VAL A 20 38.24 -6.19 -19.55
CA VAL A 20 37.89 -6.61 -18.19
C VAL A 20 37.29 -5.44 -17.39
N PHE A 21 37.92 -4.26 -17.41
CA PHE A 21 37.40 -3.11 -16.67
C PHE A 21 36.06 -2.60 -17.23
N TYR A 22 35.90 -2.63 -18.56
CA TYR A 22 34.66 -2.23 -19.21
C TYR A 22 33.48 -3.15 -18.84
N THR A 23 33.72 -4.46 -18.87
CA THR A 23 32.69 -5.46 -18.52
C THR A 23 32.35 -5.44 -17.03
N LEU A 24 33.34 -5.24 -16.15
CA LEU A 24 33.12 -5.09 -14.71
C LEU A 24 32.24 -3.87 -14.39
N GLY A 25 32.58 -2.70 -14.94
CA GLY A 25 31.80 -1.48 -14.70
C GLY A 25 30.36 -1.56 -15.25
N SER A 26 30.19 -2.18 -16.42
CA SER A 26 28.87 -2.37 -17.03
C SER A 26 27.99 -3.34 -16.24
N THR A 27 28.58 -4.39 -15.64
CA THR A 27 27.83 -5.37 -14.84
C THR A 27 27.40 -4.79 -13.49
N ASP A 28 28.24 -3.97 -12.84
CA ASP A 28 27.88 -3.27 -11.59
C ASP A 28 26.68 -2.34 -11.76
N ALA A 29 26.69 -1.53 -12.83
CA ALA A 29 25.56 -0.67 -13.19
C ALA A 29 24.28 -1.49 -13.45
N ALA A 30 24.40 -2.64 -14.12
CA ALA A 30 23.27 -3.54 -14.35
C ALA A 30 22.74 -4.16 -13.04
N TYR A 31 23.61 -4.55 -12.11
CA TYR A 31 23.21 -5.06 -10.79
C TYR A 31 22.45 -4.01 -9.98
N MET A 32 22.90 -2.76 -9.99
CA MET A 32 22.21 -1.66 -9.30
C MET A 32 20.78 -1.47 -9.83
N LEU A 33 20.61 -1.47 -11.15
CA LEU A 33 19.28 -1.36 -11.78
C LEU A 33 18.36 -2.52 -11.39
N ILE A 34 18.85 -3.75 -11.39
CA ILE A 34 18.06 -4.93 -10.99
C ILE A 34 17.66 -4.84 -9.51
N TYR A 35 18.56 -4.36 -8.65
CA TYR A 35 18.27 -4.17 -7.23
C TYR A 35 17.18 -3.11 -6.98
N GLU A 36 17.27 -1.97 -7.66
CA GLU A 36 16.25 -0.91 -7.60
C GLU A 36 14.88 -1.39 -8.11
N LEU A 37 14.86 -2.11 -9.22
CA LEU A 37 13.65 -2.71 -9.75
C LEU A 37 13.04 -3.71 -8.77
N GLY A 38 13.87 -4.56 -8.14
CA GLY A 38 13.43 -5.50 -7.11
C GLY A 38 12.71 -4.81 -5.95
N GLN A 39 13.28 -3.73 -5.41
CA GLN A 39 12.63 -2.97 -4.34
C GLN A 39 11.34 -2.28 -4.80
N SER A 40 11.33 -1.71 -6.01
CA SER A 40 10.15 -1.02 -6.56
C SER A 40 8.94 -1.96 -6.69
N THR A 41 9.16 -3.21 -7.08
CA THR A 41 8.05 -4.18 -7.21
C THR A 41 7.27 -4.42 -5.92
N SER A 42 7.93 -4.40 -4.76
CA SER A 42 7.25 -4.55 -3.46
C SER A 42 6.34 -3.37 -3.13
N ALA A 43 6.76 -2.15 -3.46
CA ALA A 43 5.96 -0.96 -3.25
C ALA A 43 4.75 -0.93 -4.19
N VAL A 44 4.96 -1.29 -5.46
CA VAL A 44 3.88 -1.41 -6.46
C VAL A 44 2.87 -2.48 -6.05
N ALA A 45 3.32 -3.64 -5.59
CA ALA A 45 2.43 -4.70 -5.11
C ALA A 45 1.52 -4.21 -3.96
N SER A 46 2.11 -3.58 -2.94
CA SER A 46 1.34 -3.03 -1.81
C SER A 46 0.35 -1.94 -2.25
N PHE A 47 0.72 -1.13 -3.24
CA PHE A 47 -0.17 -0.11 -3.79
C PHE A 47 -1.35 -0.73 -4.56
N LEU A 48 -1.09 -1.75 -5.39
CA LEU A 48 -2.14 -2.47 -6.12
C LEU A 48 -3.10 -3.17 -5.16
N ASP A 49 -2.60 -3.79 -4.10
CA ASP A 49 -3.44 -4.41 -3.06
C ASP A 49 -4.41 -3.41 -2.40
N LEU A 50 -3.96 -2.15 -2.21
CA LEU A 50 -4.82 -1.09 -1.69
C LEU A 50 -5.78 -0.53 -2.75
N PHE A 51 -5.36 -0.46 -4.00
CA PHE A 51 -6.17 0.05 -5.10
C PHE A 51 -7.33 -0.89 -5.44
N ASP A 52 -7.10 -2.19 -5.39
CA ASP A 52 -8.10 -3.23 -5.66
C ASP A 52 -9.03 -3.50 -4.45
N LEU A 53 -8.83 -2.80 -3.34
CA LEU A 53 -9.66 -2.93 -2.15
C LEU A 53 -11.08 -2.39 -2.41
N ILE A 54 -12.07 -3.26 -2.30
CA ILE A 54 -13.48 -2.86 -2.33
C ILE A 54 -13.93 -2.56 -0.89
N PRO A 55 -14.23 -1.29 -0.53
CA PRO A 55 -14.68 -0.95 0.81
C PRO A 55 -16.10 -1.50 1.05
N LYS A 56 -16.36 -1.98 2.27
CA LYS A 56 -17.70 -2.45 2.66
C LYS A 56 -18.75 -1.34 2.66
N ILE A 57 -18.31 -0.10 2.90
CA ILE A 57 -19.14 1.09 2.86
C ILE A 57 -18.55 1.95 1.76
N ASP A 58 -19.23 2.00 0.62
CA ASP A 58 -18.81 2.78 -0.54
C ASP A 58 -19.41 4.19 -0.47
N ASN A 59 -18.54 5.19 -0.35
CA ASN A 59 -18.95 6.60 -0.32
C ASN A 59 -19.30 7.16 -1.70
N ASN A 60 -18.87 6.50 -2.77
CA ASN A 60 -19.11 6.93 -4.15
C ASN A 60 -20.33 6.22 -4.78
N SER A 61 -20.92 5.24 -4.08
CA SER A 61 -22.12 4.57 -4.56
C SER A 61 -23.30 5.54 -4.61
N THR A 62 -24.04 5.50 -5.72
CA THR A 62 -25.30 6.22 -5.90
C THR A 62 -26.52 5.37 -5.57
N ASP A 63 -26.33 4.15 -5.05
CA ASP A 63 -27.41 3.19 -4.81
C ASP A 63 -28.24 3.50 -3.54
N GLY A 64 -27.97 4.64 -2.90
CA GLY A 64 -28.67 5.13 -1.72
C GLY A 64 -30.04 5.75 -2.03
N MET A 65 -30.88 5.81 -1.00
CA MET A 65 -32.13 6.56 -1.05
C MET A 65 -31.85 8.05 -0.77
N GLU A 66 -32.22 8.92 -1.70
CA GLU A 66 -32.24 10.37 -1.47
C GLU A 66 -33.52 10.75 -0.71
N ILE A 67 -33.36 11.35 0.47
CA ILE A 67 -34.48 11.76 1.32
C ILE A 67 -34.78 13.24 1.04
N THR A 68 -35.93 13.53 0.43
CA THR A 68 -36.35 14.89 0.05
C THR A 68 -36.97 15.70 1.18
N ASP A 69 -37.65 15.05 2.13
CA ASP A 69 -38.25 15.69 3.32
C ASP A 69 -37.83 14.93 4.59
N LEU A 70 -36.81 15.44 5.27
CA LEU A 70 -36.24 14.83 6.48
C LEU A 70 -36.81 15.51 7.74
N LYS A 71 -37.66 14.78 8.48
CA LYS A 71 -38.20 15.27 9.77
C LYS A 71 -37.14 15.34 10.88
N GLY A 72 -36.08 14.53 10.81
CA GLY A 72 -35.00 14.51 11.80
C GLY A 72 -35.33 13.79 13.10
N ASP A 73 -36.24 12.81 13.07
CA ASP A 73 -36.48 11.88 14.17
C ASP A 73 -35.42 10.75 14.13
N ILE A 74 -34.71 10.53 15.23
CA ILE A 74 -33.55 9.62 15.29
C ILE A 74 -33.83 8.53 16.31
N GLU A 75 -33.74 7.27 15.88
CA GLU A 75 -33.92 6.10 16.73
C GLU A 75 -32.72 5.16 16.62
N PHE A 76 -32.21 4.74 17.78
CA PHE A 76 -31.29 3.63 17.94
C PHE A 76 -32.08 2.50 18.60
N ASP A 77 -32.18 1.35 17.92
CA ASP A 77 -32.87 0.16 18.41
C ASP A 77 -31.88 -1.00 18.54
N GLN A 78 -31.78 -1.55 19.76
CA GLN A 78 -30.96 -2.70 20.13
C GLN A 78 -29.55 -2.70 19.52
N VAL A 79 -28.89 -1.54 19.50
CA VAL A 79 -27.60 -1.40 18.82
C VAL A 79 -26.50 -2.16 19.57
N HIS A 80 -25.79 -3.00 18.83
CA HIS A 80 -24.58 -3.69 19.26
C HIS A 80 -23.38 -3.19 18.47
N PHE A 81 -22.38 -2.68 19.17
CA PHE A 81 -21.22 -2.08 18.52
C PHE A 81 -19.91 -2.46 19.18
N VAL A 82 -18.95 -2.83 18.33
CA VAL A 82 -17.58 -3.20 18.67
C VAL A 82 -16.66 -2.57 17.62
N TYR A 83 -15.63 -1.84 18.06
CA TYR A 83 -14.62 -1.36 17.12
C TYR A 83 -13.81 -2.53 16.55
N PRO A 84 -13.61 -2.63 15.23
CA PRO A 84 -12.82 -3.71 14.63
C PRO A 84 -11.38 -3.80 15.14
N SER A 85 -10.78 -2.65 15.50
CA SER A 85 -9.44 -2.57 16.07
C SER A 85 -9.33 -3.14 17.50
N ARG A 86 -10.46 -3.32 18.20
CA ARG A 86 -10.54 -3.80 19.59
C ARG A 86 -11.71 -4.78 19.75
N PRO A 87 -11.65 -5.97 19.12
CA PRO A 87 -12.77 -6.91 19.06
C PRO A 87 -13.20 -7.43 20.43
N ASN A 88 -12.29 -7.46 21.41
CA ASN A 88 -12.56 -7.95 22.76
C ASN A 88 -13.28 -6.93 23.65
N ARG A 89 -13.51 -5.69 23.20
CA ARG A 89 -14.17 -4.64 23.98
C ARG A 89 -15.46 -4.21 23.30
N VAL A 90 -16.57 -4.69 23.85
CA VAL A 90 -17.90 -4.24 23.44
C VAL A 90 -18.14 -2.83 23.97
N ILE A 91 -18.54 -1.91 23.07
CA ILE A 91 -18.83 -0.51 23.43
C ILE A 91 -20.32 -0.35 23.74
N TYR A 92 -21.18 -0.85 22.86
CA TYR A 92 -22.63 -0.86 23.07
C TYR A 92 -23.16 -2.28 23.01
N LYS A 93 -24.01 -2.63 23.98
CA LYS A 93 -24.72 -3.90 24.05
C LYS A 93 -26.20 -3.60 24.32
N ASN A 94 -27.06 -3.85 23.32
CA ASN A 94 -28.48 -3.51 23.38
C ASN A 94 -28.74 -2.01 23.65
N PHE A 95 -28.01 -1.11 22.99
CA PHE A 95 -28.23 0.33 23.19
C PHE A 95 -29.51 0.79 22.50
N ASN A 96 -30.37 1.47 23.24
CA ASN A 96 -31.64 2.01 22.75
C ASN A 96 -31.71 3.50 23.08
N LEU A 97 -32.06 4.33 22.11
CA LEU A 97 -32.21 5.78 22.29
C LEU A 97 -33.17 6.33 21.24
N HIS A 98 -34.14 7.13 21.68
CA HIS A 98 -35.03 7.85 20.79
C HIS A 98 -34.88 9.36 21.00
N ILE A 99 -34.59 10.09 19.93
CA ILE A 99 -34.45 11.54 19.90
C ILE A 99 -35.49 12.08 18.93
N LYS A 100 -36.44 12.84 19.46
CA LYS A 100 -37.49 13.45 18.64
C LYS A 100 -36.94 14.61 17.84
N SER A 101 -37.57 14.89 16.71
CA SER A 101 -37.26 16.08 15.90
C SER A 101 -37.26 17.36 16.75
N GLY A 102 -36.20 18.16 16.61
CA GLY A 102 -36.00 19.41 17.35
C GLY A 102 -35.58 19.28 18.82
N GLN A 103 -35.42 18.04 19.33
CA GLN A 103 -34.96 17.80 20.69
C GLN A 103 -33.43 17.80 20.77
N SER A 104 -32.88 18.48 21.77
CA SER A 104 -31.46 18.38 22.14
C SER A 104 -31.29 17.35 23.26
N VAL A 105 -30.36 16.43 23.09
CA VAL A 105 -30.00 15.42 24.09
C VAL A 105 -28.52 15.56 24.40
N ALA A 106 -28.18 15.56 25.68
CA ALA A 106 -26.80 15.45 26.13
C ALA A 106 -26.47 13.98 26.40
N ILE A 107 -25.37 13.49 25.83
CA ILE A 107 -24.80 12.19 26.15
C ILE A 107 -23.74 12.45 27.22
N VAL A 108 -23.96 11.91 28.42
CA VAL A 108 -23.07 12.05 29.58
C VAL A 108 -22.48 10.71 29.99
#